data_AF-A0AAW4WC76-F1
#
_entry.id   AF-A0AAW4WC76-F1
#
_cell.length_a   1.000
_cell.length_b   1.000
_cell.length_c   1.000
_cell.angle_alpha   90.00
_cell.angle_beta   90.00
_cell.angle_gamma   90.00
#
_symmetry.space_group_name_H-M   'P 1'
#
loop_
_entity.id
_entity.type
_entity.pdbx_description
1 polymer ?
#
loop_
_entity_poly.entity_id
_entity_poly.type
_entity_poly.pdbx_seq_one_letter_code
_entity_poly.pdbx_strand_id
1 'polypeptide(L)'
;MEYVQLSMDEYIQSKNDIKNNLGGIVKSFVRIGWQLTRIDRSGAYKNDGYSSIAEFAAAEYGMTRTGVSRFMNVYETYSADGDTPELKEQYREFKFSQLTELLQVQEADRQMFTQEVKREDIREFQRFEKENEADPARLLDWKDVKSPEEKLKATIQEFCRENKDILNAVYSSITEPKDLAEMISPSGSRSYRKGTVYLMFYEETKGIMVKVFGETPVDITYRYFLDVVHCLFDEYDAGTHTWEKCFGVLPDEGTTAQKQEEPVEPKMPEHSGKNIGNVHEDISAEKVMEKPEIAPAQQEEQIPGQDSIDQHPEYMPEPVQEPDIPKKPEDSVPGIHKEEQKSDPVPENNETIPEAIPEKAIIRKEYLETLTLYGWADYVAAAMRTFGSIPFSRLREISFWEEWLCGKVDKKGRPWIE
;
A
#
# COMPACT_ATOMS: atom_id res chain seq x y z
N MET A 1 28.29 -24.60 -29.04
CA MET A 1 26.88 -24.23 -28.83
C MET A 1 26.27 -24.03 -30.20
N GLU A 2 25.28 -24.85 -30.55
CA GLU A 2 24.45 -24.57 -31.73
C GLU A 2 23.61 -23.33 -31.43
N TYR A 3 23.60 -22.37 -32.37
CA TYR A 3 22.72 -21.22 -32.27
C TYR A 3 21.29 -21.67 -32.58
N VAL A 4 20.38 -21.48 -31.61
CA VAL A 4 18.95 -21.69 -31.82
C VAL A 4 18.38 -20.48 -32.55
N GLN A 5 17.84 -20.68 -33.75
CA GLN A 5 17.07 -19.67 -34.47
C GLN A 5 15.58 -19.93 -34.25
N LEU A 6 14.86 -18.96 -33.68
CA LEU A 6 13.41 -18.97 -33.54
C LEU A 6 12.79 -18.16 -34.68
N SER A 7 11.73 -18.68 -35.30
CA SER A 7 10.87 -17.89 -36.16
C SER A 7 10.07 -16.84 -35.35
N MET A 8 9.53 -15.82 -36.02
CA MET A 8 8.73 -14.78 -35.36
C MET A 8 7.52 -15.35 -34.61
N ASP A 9 6.87 -16.36 -35.19
CA ASP A 9 5.71 -17.02 -34.58
C ASP A 9 6.13 -17.87 -33.37
N GLU A 10 7.25 -18.60 -33.44
CA GLU A 10 7.79 -19.35 -32.28
C GLU A 10 8.23 -18.40 -31.15
N TYR A 11 8.77 -17.22 -31.49
CA TYR A 11 9.11 -16.19 -30.51
C TYR A 11 7.86 -15.61 -29.84
N ILE A 12 6.82 -15.26 -30.60
CA ILE A 12 5.53 -14.78 -30.05
C ILE A 12 4.87 -15.85 -29.19
N GLN A 13 4.87 -17.11 -29.65
CA GLN A 13 4.34 -18.24 -28.90
C GLN A 13 5.11 -18.46 -27.60
N SER A 14 6.45 -18.43 -27.64
CA SER A 14 7.29 -18.53 -26.44
C SER A 14 7.00 -17.41 -25.45
N LYS A 15 6.79 -16.16 -25.91
CA LYS A 15 6.37 -15.04 -25.04
C LYS A 15 5.01 -15.29 -24.39
N ASN A 16 4.05 -15.82 -25.14
CA ASN A 16 2.72 -16.14 -24.61
C ASN A 16 2.77 -17.31 -23.63
N ASP A 17 3.58 -18.33 -23.90
CA ASP A 17 3.76 -19.49 -23.01
C ASP A 17 4.46 -19.10 -21.72
N ILE A 18 5.50 -18.26 -21.79
CA ILE A 18 6.11 -17.63 -20.61
C ILE A 18 5.05 -16.84 -19.84
N LYS A 19 4.22 -16.05 -20.53
CA LYS A 19 3.15 -15.27 -19.89
C LYS A 19 2.11 -16.13 -19.19
N ASN A 20 1.70 -17.24 -19.81
CA ASN A 20 0.75 -18.19 -19.24
C ASN A 20 1.35 -18.94 -18.05
N ASN A 21 2.61 -19.36 -18.13
CA ASN A 21 3.32 -20.04 -17.04
C ASN A 21 3.52 -19.09 -15.85
N LEU A 22 3.90 -17.84 -16.09
CA LEU A 22 3.99 -16.80 -15.06
C LEU A 22 2.63 -16.50 -14.42
N GLY A 23 1.54 -16.43 -15.19
CA GLY A 23 0.18 -16.34 -14.64
C GLY A 23 -0.22 -17.57 -13.80
N GLY A 24 0.33 -18.75 -14.13
CA GLY A 24 0.17 -19.98 -13.35
C GLY A 24 0.82 -19.93 -11.96
N ILE A 25 1.81 -19.06 -11.75
CA ILE A 25 2.51 -18.90 -10.48
C ILE A 25 1.58 -18.30 -9.41
N VAL A 26 0.75 -17.30 -9.75
CA VAL A 26 -0.20 -16.71 -8.80
C VAL A 26 -1.24 -17.75 -8.34
N LYS A 27 -1.76 -18.55 -9.27
CA LYS A 27 -2.63 -19.70 -8.94
C LYS A 27 -1.92 -20.73 -8.06
N SER A 28 -0.61 -20.91 -8.26
CA SER A 28 0.20 -21.78 -7.43
C SER A 28 0.32 -21.27 -6.00
N PHE A 29 0.48 -19.96 -5.78
CA PHE A 29 0.54 -19.40 -4.42
C PHE A 29 -0.75 -19.59 -3.63
N VAL A 30 -1.91 -19.37 -4.25
CA VAL A 30 -3.22 -19.59 -3.61
C VAL A 30 -3.42 -21.07 -3.31
N ARG A 31 -3.02 -21.95 -4.23
CA ARG A 31 -3.05 -23.40 -4.03
C ARG A 31 -2.11 -23.86 -2.92
N ILE A 32 -0.92 -23.25 -2.76
CA ILE A 32 -0.01 -23.51 -1.65
C ILE A 32 -0.68 -23.09 -0.33
N GLY A 33 -1.24 -21.89 -0.27
CA GLY A 33 -1.99 -21.42 0.90
C GLY A 33 -3.14 -22.34 1.28
N TRP A 34 -3.89 -22.82 0.29
CA TRP A 34 -4.96 -23.82 0.47
C TRP A 34 -4.44 -25.13 1.09
N GLN A 35 -3.37 -25.70 0.56
CA GLN A 35 -2.79 -26.95 1.08
C GLN A 35 -2.25 -26.78 2.50
N LEU A 36 -1.49 -25.71 2.75
CA LEU A 36 -0.97 -25.40 4.08
C LEU A 36 -2.09 -25.26 5.10
N THR A 37 -3.18 -24.58 4.73
CA THR A 37 -4.36 -24.42 5.58
C THR A 37 -5.05 -25.75 5.90
N ARG A 38 -5.13 -26.67 4.93
CA ARG A 38 -5.70 -28.02 5.17
C ARG A 38 -4.81 -28.87 6.07
N ILE A 39 -3.50 -28.83 5.87
CA ILE A 39 -2.54 -29.55 6.71
C ILE A 39 -2.57 -28.98 8.14
N ASP A 40 -2.63 -27.65 8.28
CA ASP A 40 -2.73 -26.98 9.58
C ASP A 40 -4.02 -27.37 10.33
N ARG A 41 -5.17 -27.25 9.65
CA ARG A 41 -6.49 -27.61 10.23
C ARG A 41 -6.61 -29.07 10.61
N SER A 42 -6.00 -29.98 9.83
CA SER A 42 -6.01 -31.41 10.14
C SER A 42 -5.01 -31.81 11.23
N GLY A 43 -4.01 -30.97 11.49
CA GLY A 43 -2.90 -31.30 12.39
C GLY A 43 -2.02 -32.44 11.88
N ALA A 44 -2.11 -32.80 10.59
CA ALA A 44 -1.42 -33.96 10.03
C ALA A 44 0.11 -33.87 10.16
N TYR A 45 0.66 -32.65 10.15
CA TYR A 45 2.08 -32.38 10.37
C TYR A 45 2.62 -32.91 11.71
N LYS A 46 1.75 -33.14 12.71
CA LYS A 46 2.14 -33.71 14.01
C LYS A 46 2.51 -35.19 13.90
N ASN A 47 1.98 -35.89 12.90
CA ASN A 47 2.31 -37.30 12.66
C ASN A 47 3.78 -37.46 12.22
N ASP A 48 4.31 -36.42 11.57
CA ASP A 48 5.70 -36.35 11.13
C ASP A 48 6.62 -35.74 12.21
N GLY A 49 6.07 -35.43 13.40
CA GLY A 49 6.82 -34.94 14.56
C GLY A 49 6.96 -33.42 14.66
N TYR A 50 6.35 -32.65 13.75
CA TYR A 50 6.42 -31.19 13.77
C TYR A 50 5.43 -30.57 14.77
N SER A 51 5.84 -29.49 15.44
CA SER A 51 5.03 -28.77 16.44
C SER A 51 4.05 -27.78 15.82
N SER A 52 4.32 -27.29 14.61
CA SER A 52 3.48 -26.31 13.89
C SER A 52 3.58 -26.46 12.37
N ILE A 53 2.59 -25.94 11.64
CA ILE A 53 2.62 -25.88 10.18
C ILE A 53 3.84 -25.11 9.65
N ALA A 54 4.29 -24.08 10.39
CA ALA A 54 5.45 -23.29 10.01
C ALA A 54 6.75 -24.09 10.11
N GLU A 55 6.89 -24.94 11.13
CA GLU A 55 8.05 -25.83 11.28
C GLU A 55 8.07 -26.90 10.20
N PHE A 56 6.92 -27.53 9.93
CA PHE A 56 6.75 -28.48 8.83
C PHE A 56 7.15 -27.86 7.48
N ALA A 57 6.60 -26.70 7.15
CA ALA A 57 6.88 -26.06 5.86
C ALA A 57 8.33 -25.55 5.74
N ALA A 58 8.95 -25.15 6.85
CA ALA A 58 10.36 -24.80 6.89
C ALA A 58 11.26 -26.03 6.65
N ALA A 59 10.97 -27.16 7.31
CA ALA A 59 11.77 -28.37 7.23
C ALA A 59 11.62 -29.08 5.87
N GLU A 60 10.40 -29.20 5.33
CA GLU A 60 10.12 -29.94 4.10
C GLU A 60 10.35 -29.11 2.83
N TYR A 61 10.09 -27.80 2.89
CA TYR A 61 10.04 -26.94 1.70
C TYR A 61 10.93 -25.69 1.80
N GLY A 62 11.69 -25.53 2.88
CA GLY A 62 12.55 -24.35 3.08
C GLY A 62 11.78 -23.03 3.21
N MET A 63 10.48 -23.08 3.54
CA MET A 63 9.65 -21.88 3.62
C MET A 63 9.92 -21.10 4.91
N THR A 64 9.91 -19.77 4.81
CA THR A 64 9.97 -18.93 6.00
C THR A 64 8.63 -18.93 6.73
N ARG A 65 8.64 -18.81 8.07
CA ARG A 65 7.42 -18.70 8.89
C ARG A 65 6.51 -17.56 8.39
N THR A 66 7.10 -16.44 7.99
CA THR A 66 6.35 -15.29 7.45
C THR A 66 5.74 -15.61 6.08
N GLY A 67 6.46 -16.34 5.22
CA GLY A 67 5.93 -16.83 3.94
C GLY A 67 4.71 -17.74 4.13
N VAL A 68 4.81 -18.73 5.03
CA VAL A 68 3.70 -19.64 5.38
C VAL A 68 2.45 -18.85 5.81
N SER A 69 2.61 -17.92 6.75
CA SER A 69 1.50 -17.10 7.22
C SER A 69 0.88 -16.25 6.11
N ARG A 70 1.69 -15.66 5.22
CA ARG A 70 1.17 -14.87 4.08
C ARG A 70 0.38 -15.72 3.10
N PHE A 71 0.89 -16.88 2.70
CA PHE A 71 0.18 -17.77 1.79
C PHE A 71 -1.18 -18.20 2.37
N MET A 72 -1.20 -18.60 3.65
CA MET A 72 -2.44 -18.98 4.33
C MET A 72 -3.41 -17.79 4.42
N ASN A 73 -2.96 -16.61 4.85
CA ASN A 73 -3.83 -15.44 4.99
C ASN A 73 -4.41 -14.95 3.64
N VAL A 74 -3.60 -14.96 2.58
CA VAL A 74 -4.07 -14.61 1.22
C VAL A 74 -5.16 -15.58 0.78
N TYR A 75 -4.94 -16.89 0.97
CA TYR A 75 -5.94 -17.91 0.69
C TYR A 75 -7.23 -17.67 1.50
N GLU A 76 -7.14 -17.58 2.82
CA GLU A 76 -8.31 -17.46 3.70
C GLU A 76 -9.12 -16.18 3.46
N THR A 77 -8.47 -15.10 3.02
CA THR A 77 -9.13 -13.80 2.82
C THR A 77 -9.77 -13.66 1.43
N TYR A 78 -9.07 -14.11 0.38
CA TYR A 78 -9.42 -13.79 -1.01
C TYR A 78 -9.94 -14.96 -1.82
N SER A 79 -9.91 -16.18 -1.29
CA SER A 79 -10.46 -17.35 -1.99
C SER A 79 -11.98 -17.32 -2.08
N ALA A 80 -12.50 -17.93 -3.14
CA ALA A 80 -13.92 -18.16 -3.32
C ALA A 80 -14.47 -19.05 -2.20
N ASP A 81 -15.77 -18.92 -1.93
CA ASP A 81 -16.42 -19.67 -0.86
C ASP A 81 -16.26 -21.19 -1.07
N GLY A 82 -15.94 -21.89 0.03
CA GLY A 82 -15.71 -23.34 0.03
C GLY A 82 -14.24 -23.74 0.06
N ASP A 83 -13.98 -25.05 0.08
CA ASP A 83 -12.63 -25.63 0.15
C ASP A 83 -11.98 -25.67 -1.25
N THR A 84 -11.84 -24.50 -1.88
CA THR A 84 -11.32 -24.37 -3.26
C THR A 84 -10.06 -23.52 -3.32
N PRO A 85 -9.03 -23.90 -4.10
CA PRO A 85 -7.82 -23.09 -4.29
C PRO A 85 -8.02 -21.99 -5.35
N GLU A 86 -9.21 -21.40 -5.43
CA GLU A 86 -9.56 -20.38 -6.42
C GLU A 86 -9.81 -19.04 -5.76
N LEU A 87 -9.42 -17.94 -6.41
CA LEU A 87 -9.69 -16.58 -5.95
C LEU A 87 -11.11 -16.14 -6.32
N LYS A 88 -11.71 -15.30 -5.46
CA LYS A 88 -12.93 -14.55 -5.82
C LYS A 88 -12.68 -13.79 -7.12
N GLU A 89 -13.73 -13.62 -7.93
CA GLU A 89 -13.63 -13.01 -9.26
C GLU A 89 -12.87 -11.67 -9.24
N GLN A 90 -13.22 -10.80 -8.30
CA GLN A 90 -12.61 -9.49 -8.14
C GLN A 90 -11.10 -9.49 -7.82
N TYR A 91 -10.52 -10.63 -7.42
CA TYR A 91 -9.10 -10.75 -7.06
C TYR A 91 -8.29 -11.62 -8.03
N ARG A 92 -8.91 -12.23 -9.05
CA ARG A 92 -8.21 -13.20 -9.93
C ARG A 92 -7.03 -12.60 -10.70
N GLU A 93 -7.15 -11.34 -11.07
CA GLU A 93 -6.14 -10.63 -11.87
C GLU A 93 -5.09 -9.92 -11.02
N PHE A 94 -5.19 -9.97 -9.68
CA PHE A 94 -4.21 -9.37 -8.80
C PHE A 94 -2.95 -10.24 -8.68
N LYS A 95 -1.81 -9.56 -8.59
CA LYS A 95 -0.52 -10.17 -8.23
C LYS A 95 -0.51 -10.57 -6.76
N PHE A 96 0.24 -11.61 -6.43
CA PHE A 96 0.35 -12.08 -5.04
C PHE A 96 0.96 -11.01 -4.11
N SER A 97 1.93 -10.24 -4.61
CA SER A 97 2.48 -9.09 -3.91
C SER A 97 1.43 -8.03 -3.57
N GLN A 98 0.50 -7.72 -4.49
CA GLN A 98 -0.60 -6.80 -4.23
C GLN A 98 -1.57 -7.37 -3.18
N LEU A 99 -1.99 -8.64 -3.32
CA LEU A 99 -2.88 -9.30 -2.36
C LEU A 99 -2.30 -9.30 -0.94
N THR A 100 -0.98 -9.51 -0.82
CA THR A 100 -0.28 -9.46 0.46
C THR A 100 -0.34 -8.08 1.10
N GLU A 101 -0.17 -7.00 0.32
CA GLU A 101 -0.31 -5.64 0.84
C GLU A 101 -1.78 -5.34 1.19
N LEU A 102 -2.74 -5.79 0.38
CA LEU A 102 -4.17 -5.59 0.63
C LEU A 102 -4.66 -6.25 1.93
N LEU A 103 -3.94 -7.27 2.46
CA LEU A 103 -4.28 -7.86 3.76
C LEU A 103 -4.24 -6.82 4.90
N GLN A 104 -3.42 -5.78 4.76
CA GLN A 104 -3.29 -4.70 5.73
C GLN A 104 -4.26 -3.53 5.47
N VAL A 105 -5.00 -3.58 4.36
CA VAL A 105 -6.01 -2.59 4.01
C VAL A 105 -7.37 -3.06 4.55
N GLN A 106 -8.14 -2.12 5.11
CA GLN A 106 -9.50 -2.39 5.60
C GLN A 106 -10.39 -2.88 4.46
N GLU A 107 -11.27 -3.86 4.73
CA GLU A 107 -12.09 -4.49 3.69
C GLU A 107 -12.93 -3.48 2.89
N ALA A 108 -13.48 -2.46 3.55
CA ALA A 108 -14.26 -1.39 2.93
C ALA A 108 -13.46 -0.54 1.92
N ASP A 109 -12.13 -0.52 2.05
CA ASP A 109 -11.23 0.30 1.23
C ASP A 109 -10.54 -0.51 0.14
N ARG A 110 -10.58 -1.84 0.21
CA ARG A 110 -9.97 -2.72 -0.81
C ARG A 110 -10.58 -2.51 -2.20
N GLN A 111 -11.84 -2.09 -2.28
CA GLN A 111 -12.50 -1.78 -3.55
C GLN A 111 -11.86 -0.61 -4.32
N MET A 112 -11.05 0.21 -3.64
CA MET A 112 -10.33 1.30 -4.29
C MET A 112 -9.27 0.80 -5.25
N PHE A 113 -8.79 -0.44 -5.11
CA PHE A 113 -7.65 -0.97 -5.84
C PHE A 113 -8.09 -1.90 -6.96
N THR A 114 -7.40 -1.84 -8.10
CA THR A 114 -7.48 -2.85 -9.17
C THR A 114 -6.13 -3.43 -9.49
N GLN A 115 -6.13 -4.47 -10.32
CA GLN A 115 -4.93 -5.18 -10.77
C GLN A 115 -3.86 -4.26 -11.40
N GLU A 116 -4.25 -3.13 -11.99
CA GLU A 116 -3.33 -2.14 -12.57
C GLU A 116 -2.59 -1.29 -11.52
N VAL A 117 -3.05 -1.26 -10.27
CA VAL A 117 -2.47 -0.41 -9.23
C VAL A 117 -1.11 -0.93 -8.81
N LYS A 118 -0.09 -0.08 -8.73
CA LYS A 118 1.23 -0.52 -8.31
C LYS A 118 1.20 -0.89 -6.83
N ARG A 119 1.97 -1.91 -6.46
CA ARG A 119 2.16 -2.31 -5.05
C ARG A 119 2.56 -1.13 -4.16
N GLU A 120 3.39 -0.22 -4.69
CA GLU A 120 3.83 0.96 -3.93
C GLU A 120 2.70 1.96 -3.65
N ASP A 121 1.71 2.08 -4.55
CA ASP A 121 0.52 2.90 -4.29
C ASP A 121 -0.34 2.30 -3.17
N ILE A 122 -0.46 0.96 -3.11
CA ILE A 122 -1.14 0.27 -1.99
C ILE A 122 -0.41 0.55 -0.66
N ARG A 123 0.93 0.54 -0.67
CA ARG A 123 1.73 0.88 0.52
C ARG A 123 1.62 2.34 0.90
N GLU A 124 1.55 3.24 -0.07
CA GLU A 124 1.33 4.67 0.19
C GLU A 124 -0.03 4.90 0.84
N PHE A 125 -1.06 4.18 0.41
CA PHE A 125 -2.36 4.19 1.06
C PHE A 125 -2.31 3.70 2.50
N GLN A 126 -1.64 2.58 2.78
CA GLN A 126 -1.46 2.08 4.16
C GLN A 126 -0.73 3.12 5.04
N ARG A 127 0.31 3.78 4.49
CA ARG A 127 1.02 4.87 5.19
C ARG A 127 0.08 6.03 5.48
N PHE A 128 -0.75 6.42 4.50
CA PHE A 128 -1.78 7.43 4.67
C PHE A 128 -2.76 7.07 5.79
N GLU A 129 -3.29 5.85 5.84
CA GLU A 129 -4.21 5.42 6.90
C GLU A 129 -3.53 5.49 8.27
N LYS A 130 -2.35 4.87 8.40
CA LYS A 130 -1.61 4.81 9.65
C LYS A 130 -1.20 6.20 10.16
N GLU A 131 -0.79 7.10 9.27
CA GLU A 131 -0.43 8.47 9.63
C GLU A 131 -1.63 9.26 10.16
N ASN A 132 -2.82 9.08 9.56
CA ASN A 132 -4.04 9.76 10.00
C ASN A 132 -4.67 9.12 11.26
N GLU A 133 -4.45 7.82 11.49
CA GLU A 133 -4.79 7.17 12.76
C GLU A 133 -3.89 7.64 13.92
N ALA A 134 -2.59 7.80 13.66
CA ALA A 134 -1.61 8.17 14.68
C ALA A 134 -1.68 9.65 15.10
N ASP A 135 -2.20 10.52 14.24
CA ASP A 135 -2.27 11.96 14.49
C ASP A 135 -3.70 12.50 14.30
N PRO A 136 -4.54 12.41 15.36
CA PRO A 136 -5.89 12.96 15.33
C PRO A 136 -5.92 14.46 15.07
N ALA A 137 -4.83 15.21 15.26
CA ALA A 137 -4.81 16.63 14.99
C ALA A 137 -4.89 16.92 13.48
N ARG A 138 -4.47 15.99 12.60
CA ARG A 138 -4.65 16.12 11.13
C ARG A 138 -6.11 16.12 10.70
N LEU A 139 -7.00 15.52 11.51
CA LEU A 139 -8.45 15.65 11.33
C LEU A 139 -8.94 17.08 11.64
N LEU A 140 -8.26 17.81 12.53
CA LEU A 140 -8.62 19.16 12.95
C LEU A 140 -7.91 20.27 12.16
N ASP A 141 -6.67 20.07 11.70
CA ASP A 141 -5.79 21.18 11.28
C ASP A 141 -5.85 21.57 9.80
N TRP A 142 -6.47 20.78 8.92
CA TRP A 142 -6.38 21.07 7.49
C TRP A 142 -7.60 21.87 6.97
N LYS A 143 -7.60 23.14 7.41
CA LYS A 143 -8.41 24.32 6.99
C LYS A 143 -9.90 24.35 7.33
N ASP A 144 -10.35 24.25 8.59
CA ASP A 144 -11.73 24.61 9.02
C ASP A 144 -12.91 24.01 8.19
N VAL A 145 -12.62 23.04 7.34
CA VAL A 145 -13.43 22.65 6.21
C VAL A 145 -14.21 21.42 6.65
N LYS A 146 -15.52 21.62 6.79
CA LYS A 146 -16.41 20.66 7.45
C LYS A 146 -16.90 19.60 6.47
N SER A 147 -16.86 19.88 5.17
CA SER A 147 -17.42 18.97 4.17
C SER A 147 -16.35 18.19 3.39
N PRO A 148 -16.63 16.93 2.99
CA PRO A 148 -15.77 16.15 2.11
C PRO A 148 -15.48 16.84 0.77
N GLU A 149 -16.44 17.61 0.25
CA GLU A 149 -16.31 18.31 -1.02
C GLU A 149 -15.26 19.44 -0.95
N GLU A 150 -15.29 20.24 0.11
CA GLU A 150 -14.30 21.29 0.32
C GLU A 150 -12.90 20.70 0.56
N LYS A 151 -12.80 19.57 1.29
CA LYS A 151 -11.56 18.81 1.46
C LYS A 151 -11.01 18.35 0.11
N LEU A 152 -11.87 17.83 -0.76
CA LEU A 152 -11.50 17.46 -2.11
C LEU A 152 -11.01 18.68 -2.92
N LYS A 153 -11.73 19.80 -2.89
CA LYS A 153 -11.32 21.05 -3.58
C LYS A 153 -9.95 21.54 -3.11
N ALA A 154 -9.70 21.56 -1.80
CA ALA A 154 -8.40 21.93 -1.25
C ALA A 154 -7.28 20.94 -1.67
N THR A 155 -7.60 19.65 -1.76
CA THR A 155 -6.65 18.63 -2.25
C THR A 155 -6.31 18.86 -3.73
N ILE A 156 -7.32 19.14 -4.55
CA ILE A 156 -7.14 19.43 -5.98
C ILE A 156 -6.32 20.71 -6.17
N GLN A 157 -6.54 21.73 -5.34
CA GLN A 157 -5.73 22.96 -5.36
C GLN A 157 -4.24 22.67 -5.10
N GLU A 158 -3.93 21.86 -4.08
CA GLU A 158 -2.54 21.47 -3.79
C GLU A 158 -1.97 20.54 -4.86
N PHE A 159 -2.78 19.65 -5.44
CA PHE A 159 -2.38 18.83 -6.58
C PHE A 159 -1.96 19.70 -7.77
N CYS A 160 -2.78 20.69 -8.14
CA CYS A 160 -2.44 21.63 -9.21
C CYS A 160 -1.22 22.50 -8.87
N ARG A 161 -1.05 22.88 -7.60
CA ARG A 161 0.15 23.61 -7.15
C ARG A 161 1.42 22.78 -7.33
N GLU A 162 1.38 21.50 -6.98
CA GLU A 162 2.55 20.60 -7.07
C GLU A 162 2.79 20.09 -8.49
N ASN A 163 1.79 20.16 -9.38
CA ASN A 163 1.86 19.67 -10.76
C ASN A 163 1.66 20.81 -11.76
N LYS A 164 2.70 21.64 -11.92
CA LYS A 164 2.73 22.77 -12.86
C LYS A 164 2.33 22.40 -14.28
N ASP A 165 2.93 21.35 -14.83
CA ASP A 165 2.73 20.97 -16.21
C ASP A 165 1.29 20.53 -16.47
N ILE A 166 0.66 19.84 -15.50
CA ILE A 166 -0.75 19.44 -15.58
C ILE A 166 -1.66 20.67 -15.58
N LEU A 167 -1.46 21.62 -14.65
CA LEU A 167 -2.30 22.82 -14.60
C LEU A 167 -2.16 23.66 -15.88
N ASN A 168 -0.94 23.87 -16.36
CA ASN A 168 -0.72 24.62 -17.60
C ASN A 168 -1.33 23.89 -18.82
N ALA A 169 -1.22 22.57 -18.87
CA ALA A 169 -1.82 21.76 -19.93
C ALA A 169 -3.35 21.83 -19.95
N VAL A 170 -4.01 21.90 -18.78
CA VAL A 170 -5.47 22.08 -18.67
C VAL A 170 -5.94 23.32 -19.43
N TYR A 171 -5.17 24.41 -19.38
CA TYR A 171 -5.51 25.68 -20.03
C TYR A 171 -4.89 25.88 -21.42
N SER A 172 -3.99 25.00 -21.87
CA SER A 172 -3.31 25.16 -23.17
C SER A 172 -3.64 24.09 -24.21
N SER A 173 -3.77 22.83 -23.80
CA SER A 173 -3.74 21.68 -24.73
C SER A 173 -4.76 20.59 -24.44
N ILE A 174 -5.15 20.40 -23.17
CA ILE A 174 -6.16 19.41 -22.79
C ILE A 174 -7.52 19.93 -23.23
N THR A 175 -8.19 19.16 -24.09
CA THR A 175 -9.53 19.51 -24.57
C THR A 175 -10.57 18.50 -24.09
N GLU A 176 -10.16 17.24 -23.90
CA GLU A 176 -11.02 16.16 -23.44
C GLU A 176 -10.55 15.60 -22.08
N PRO A 177 -11.48 15.07 -21.24
CA PRO A 177 -11.11 14.42 -19.97
C PRO A 177 -10.11 13.27 -20.13
N LYS A 178 -10.11 12.61 -21.29
CA LYS A 178 -9.18 11.52 -21.61
C LYS A 178 -7.73 11.99 -21.68
N ASP A 179 -7.48 13.15 -22.27
CA ASP A 179 -6.13 13.72 -22.37
C ASP A 179 -5.55 14.00 -20.97
N LEU A 180 -6.41 14.46 -20.05
CA LEU A 180 -6.03 14.68 -18.66
C LEU A 180 -5.71 13.35 -17.95
N ALA A 181 -6.53 12.32 -18.13
CA ALA A 181 -6.31 11.01 -17.52
C ALA A 181 -4.97 10.39 -17.98
N GLU A 182 -4.67 10.49 -19.27
CA GLU A 182 -3.41 10.00 -19.86
C GLU A 182 -2.21 10.79 -19.34
N MET A 183 -2.35 12.12 -19.18
CA MET A 183 -1.30 12.97 -18.63
C MET A 183 -1.03 12.72 -17.13
N ILE A 184 -2.09 12.51 -16.33
CA ILE A 184 -1.93 12.26 -14.89
C ILE A 184 -1.39 10.86 -14.62
N SER A 185 -1.91 9.86 -15.33
CA SER A 185 -1.64 8.43 -15.08
C SER A 185 -1.20 7.69 -16.35
N PRO A 186 -0.05 8.04 -16.95
CA PRO A 186 0.42 7.39 -18.18
C PRO A 186 0.75 5.91 -17.98
N SER A 187 1.01 5.47 -16.75
CA SER A 187 1.21 4.06 -16.39
C SER A 187 -0.08 3.32 -16.01
N GLY A 188 -1.26 3.85 -16.33
CA GLY A 188 -2.57 3.27 -16.03
C GLY A 188 -3.12 3.60 -14.64
N SER A 189 -2.28 3.95 -13.67
CA SER A 189 -2.71 4.45 -12.37
C SER A 189 -1.69 5.37 -11.70
N ARG A 190 -2.16 6.26 -10.83
CA ARG A 190 -1.33 7.14 -9.99
C ARG A 190 -2.02 7.47 -8.67
N SER A 191 -1.28 7.40 -7.57
CA SER A 191 -1.73 7.90 -6.28
C SER A 191 -1.34 9.37 -6.04
N TYR A 192 -2.15 10.07 -5.25
CA TYR A 192 -1.84 11.37 -4.67
C TYR A 192 -2.51 11.48 -3.30
N ARG A 193 -1.88 12.15 -2.34
CA ARG A 193 -2.51 12.41 -1.04
C ARG A 193 -2.12 13.78 -0.50
N LYS A 194 -3.05 14.39 0.23
CA LYS A 194 -2.81 15.61 0.99
C LYS A 194 -3.71 15.64 2.22
N GLY A 195 -3.12 15.89 3.39
CA GLY A 195 -3.86 15.90 4.65
C GLY A 195 -4.63 14.60 4.86
N THR A 196 -5.96 14.71 4.98
CA THR A 196 -6.86 13.57 5.21
C THR A 196 -7.51 13.03 3.93
N VAL A 197 -7.01 13.38 2.75
CA VAL A 197 -7.58 12.95 1.46
C VAL A 197 -6.54 12.21 0.64
N TYR A 198 -6.97 11.08 0.10
CA TYR A 198 -6.23 10.25 -0.83
C TYR A 198 -7.00 10.18 -2.15
N LEU A 199 -6.29 10.37 -3.27
CA LEU A 199 -6.79 10.28 -4.63
C LEU A 199 -6.06 9.14 -5.34
N MET A 200 -6.82 8.26 -5.98
CA MET A 200 -6.29 7.23 -6.87
C MET A 200 -6.83 7.50 -8.28
N PHE A 201 -5.95 7.94 -9.16
CA PHE A 201 -6.24 8.23 -10.55
C PHE A 201 -6.13 6.96 -11.39
N TYR A 202 -7.11 6.75 -12.26
CA TYR A 202 -7.18 5.66 -13.23
C TYR A 202 -7.37 6.18 -14.65
N GLU A 203 -7.53 5.28 -15.61
CA GLU A 203 -8.01 5.63 -16.95
C GLU A 203 -9.36 6.37 -16.91
N GLU A 204 -9.65 7.13 -17.97
CA GLU A 204 -10.84 8.00 -18.04
C GLU A 204 -12.16 7.28 -17.79
N THR A 205 -12.30 6.03 -18.27
CA THR A 205 -13.49 5.20 -18.11
C THR A 205 -13.76 4.81 -16.66
N LYS A 206 -12.70 4.67 -15.85
CA LYS A 206 -12.79 4.32 -14.44
C LYS A 206 -12.82 5.55 -13.53
N GLY A 207 -12.18 6.64 -13.95
CA GLY A 207 -12.21 7.91 -13.23
C GLY A 207 -11.20 8.00 -12.09
N ILE A 208 -11.60 8.66 -11.01
CA ILE A 208 -10.73 8.94 -9.86
C ILE A 208 -11.43 8.47 -8.60
N MET A 209 -10.75 7.63 -7.83
CA MET A 209 -11.22 7.17 -6.53
C MET A 209 -10.74 8.13 -5.43
N VAL A 210 -11.67 8.64 -4.63
CA VAL A 210 -11.40 9.58 -3.54
C VAL A 210 -11.69 8.92 -2.21
N LYS A 211 -10.70 8.91 -1.31
CA LYS A 211 -10.87 8.49 0.09
C LYS A 211 -10.59 9.67 1.00
N VAL A 212 -11.61 10.10 1.72
CA VAL A 212 -11.45 10.94 2.91
C VAL A 212 -11.27 10.00 4.11
N PHE A 213 -10.26 10.24 4.93
CA PHE A 213 -10.02 9.43 6.12
C PHE A 213 -11.25 9.41 7.05
N GLY A 214 -11.68 8.21 7.46
CA GLY A 214 -12.90 7.99 8.24
C GLY A 214 -14.19 7.87 7.43
N GLU A 215 -14.16 8.10 6.12
CA GLU A 215 -15.32 7.96 5.22
C GLU A 215 -15.14 6.81 4.23
N THR A 216 -16.22 6.38 3.58
CA THR A 216 -16.14 5.38 2.52
C THR A 216 -15.58 6.00 1.24
N PRO A 217 -14.77 5.27 0.46
CA PRO A 217 -14.30 5.74 -0.84
C PRO A 217 -15.46 6.09 -1.78
N VAL A 218 -15.28 7.13 -2.58
CA VAL A 218 -16.25 7.58 -3.59
C VAL A 218 -15.56 7.78 -4.94
N ASP A 219 -16.23 7.37 -6.01
CA ASP A 219 -15.78 7.61 -7.38
C ASP A 219 -16.19 9.02 -7.85
N ILE A 220 -15.26 9.72 -8.49
CA ILE A 220 -15.52 10.95 -9.24
C ILE A 220 -15.02 10.81 -10.68
N THR A 221 -15.59 11.61 -11.58
CA THR A 221 -15.17 11.64 -12.98
C THR A 221 -14.06 12.66 -13.21
N TYR A 222 -13.26 12.46 -14.26
CA TYR A 222 -12.30 13.48 -14.72
C TYR A 222 -12.99 14.78 -15.15
N ARG A 223 -14.25 14.70 -15.60
CA ARG A 223 -15.06 15.88 -15.91
C ARG A 223 -15.36 16.70 -14.65
N TYR A 224 -15.80 16.05 -13.57
CA TYR A 224 -15.99 16.72 -12.29
C TYR A 224 -14.68 17.29 -11.74
N PHE A 225 -13.56 16.55 -11.87
CA PHE A 225 -12.25 17.04 -11.50
C PHE A 225 -11.88 18.32 -12.27
N LEU A 226 -12.07 18.34 -13.60
CA LEU A 226 -11.87 19.53 -14.43
C LEU A 226 -12.78 20.68 -14.03
N ASP A 227 -14.07 20.42 -13.76
CA ASP A 227 -15.00 21.46 -13.30
C ASP A 227 -14.52 22.10 -11.99
N VAL A 228 -13.94 21.32 -11.08
CA VAL A 228 -13.31 21.84 -9.86
C VAL A 228 -12.06 22.66 -10.17
N VAL A 229 -11.18 22.19 -11.06
CA VAL A 229 -9.99 22.94 -11.49
C VAL A 229 -10.40 24.28 -12.10
N HIS A 230 -11.38 24.28 -13.02
CA HIS A 230 -11.92 25.48 -13.63
C HIS A 230 -12.53 26.44 -12.60
N CYS A 231 -13.32 25.90 -11.66
CA CYS A 231 -13.87 26.68 -10.55
C CYS A 231 -12.78 27.34 -9.67
N LEU A 232 -11.59 26.75 -9.57
CA LEU A 232 -10.49 27.28 -8.75
C LEU A 232 -9.60 28.26 -9.51
N PHE A 233 -9.40 28.09 -10.83
CA PHE A 233 -8.30 28.73 -11.56
C PHE A 233 -8.72 29.52 -12.81
N ASP A 234 -9.99 29.53 -13.24
CA ASP A 234 -10.40 30.21 -14.48
C ASP A 234 -10.11 31.71 -14.49
N GLU A 235 -10.18 32.38 -13.34
CA GLU A 235 -9.81 33.80 -13.22
C GLU A 235 -8.33 34.06 -13.52
N TYR A 236 -7.51 33.02 -13.40
CA TYR A 236 -6.07 33.06 -13.60
C TYR A 236 -5.62 32.48 -14.93
N ASP A 237 -6.54 32.13 -15.84
CA ASP A 237 -6.19 31.62 -17.17
C ASP A 237 -5.16 32.53 -17.87
N ALA A 238 -4.04 31.92 -18.23
CA ALA A 238 -2.96 32.48 -19.03
C ALA A 238 -2.37 31.40 -19.95
N GLY A 239 -3.18 30.40 -20.34
CA GLY A 239 -2.73 29.26 -21.13
C GLY A 239 -1.56 28.53 -20.47
N THR A 240 -0.42 28.48 -21.17
CA THR A 240 0.82 27.81 -20.73
C THR A 240 1.50 28.45 -19.52
N HIS A 241 0.99 29.58 -19.02
CA HIS A 241 1.51 30.30 -17.85
C HIS A 241 0.49 30.45 -16.72
N THR A 242 -0.60 29.67 -16.75
CA THR A 242 -1.68 29.75 -15.74
C THR A 242 -1.14 29.47 -14.34
N TRP A 243 -0.29 28.45 -14.17
CA TRP A 243 0.32 28.12 -12.89
C TRP A 243 1.14 29.27 -12.31
N GLU A 244 1.96 29.94 -13.13
CA GLU A 244 2.74 31.11 -12.71
C GLU A 244 1.85 32.27 -12.27
N LYS A 245 0.70 32.46 -12.91
CA LYS A 245 -0.28 33.49 -12.52
C LYS A 245 -1.02 33.11 -11.22
N CYS A 246 -1.27 31.83 -10.97
CA CYS A 246 -1.91 31.33 -9.74
C CYS A 246 -0.98 31.32 -8.52
N PHE A 247 0.26 30.84 -8.70
CA PHE A 247 1.16 30.46 -7.61
C PHE A 247 2.54 31.13 -7.69
N GLY A 248 2.80 31.93 -8.72
CA GLY A 248 4.04 32.67 -8.85
C GLY A 248 4.21 33.67 -7.70
N VAL A 249 5.13 33.34 -6.80
CA VAL A 249 5.69 34.31 -5.87
C VAL A 249 6.64 35.23 -6.65
N LEU A 250 6.40 36.55 -6.62
CA LEU A 250 7.43 37.56 -6.92
C LEU A 250 8.66 37.18 -6.08
N PRO A 251 9.86 37.06 -6.66
CA PRO A 251 11.04 36.71 -5.86
C PRO A 251 11.14 37.66 -4.67
N ASP A 252 11.15 37.10 -3.46
CA ASP A 252 11.21 37.83 -2.20
C ASP A 252 12.23 38.97 -2.29
N GLU A 253 11.83 40.15 -1.81
CA GLU A 253 12.71 41.30 -1.59
C GLU A 253 13.84 40.90 -0.64
N GLY A 254 14.94 40.46 -1.24
CA GLY A 254 16.21 40.14 -0.60
C GLY A 254 17.35 40.73 -1.41
N THR A 255 17.42 42.08 -1.43
CA THR A 255 18.61 42.91 -1.63
C THR A 255 19.84 42.21 -2.24
N THR A 256 20.15 42.42 -3.53
CA THR A 256 21.37 43.17 -3.91
C THR A 256 21.41 43.55 -5.39
N ALA A 257 21.66 44.85 -5.60
CA ALA A 257 22.41 45.46 -6.70
C ALA A 257 21.88 45.34 -8.14
N GLN A 258 21.23 46.44 -8.54
CA GLN A 258 21.18 46.95 -9.90
C GLN A 258 22.55 46.83 -10.62
N LYS A 259 22.52 46.34 -11.87
CA LYS A 259 23.26 47.01 -12.94
C LYS A 259 22.49 46.87 -14.25
N GLN A 260 21.84 47.97 -14.63
CA GLN A 260 21.38 48.22 -15.99
C GLN A 260 22.59 48.44 -16.90
N GLU A 261 22.53 47.92 -18.12
CA GLU A 261 23.00 48.60 -19.34
C GLU A 261 22.38 47.88 -20.56
N GLU A 262 21.43 48.55 -21.21
CA GLU A 262 21.01 48.35 -22.62
C GLU A 262 21.78 49.39 -23.49
N PRO A 263 21.64 49.45 -24.84
CA PRO A 263 21.64 48.40 -25.87
C PRO A 263 22.47 48.83 -27.13
N VAL A 264 23.03 47.93 -27.95
CA VAL A 264 23.38 48.28 -29.35
C VAL A 264 23.39 47.07 -30.30
N GLU A 265 22.55 47.12 -31.34
CA GLU A 265 22.70 46.44 -32.64
C GLU A 265 23.01 47.52 -33.71
N PRO A 266 23.34 47.24 -34.99
CA PRO A 266 23.91 46.03 -35.64
C PRO A 266 25.07 46.36 -36.63
N LYS A 267 25.76 45.34 -37.19
CA LYS A 267 26.16 45.20 -38.63
C LYS A 267 27.22 44.09 -38.89
N MET A 268 26.89 43.20 -39.84
CA MET A 268 27.80 42.35 -40.66
C MET A 268 28.53 43.21 -41.74
N PRO A 269 29.53 42.75 -42.56
CA PRO A 269 29.69 41.38 -43.09
C PRO A 269 31.13 40.86 -43.46
N GLU A 270 31.13 39.70 -44.13
CA GLU A 270 32.13 39.13 -45.08
C GLU A 270 33.36 38.37 -44.54
N HIS A 271 33.90 37.30 -45.16
CA HIS A 271 33.50 36.33 -46.19
C HIS A 271 34.66 35.31 -46.30
N SER A 272 34.37 34.01 -46.52
CA SER A 272 35.16 33.00 -47.29
C SER A 272 34.75 31.61 -46.78
N GLY A 273 33.88 30.84 -47.45
CA GLY A 273 34.07 30.23 -48.77
C GLY A 273 34.86 28.91 -48.60
N LYS A 274 34.47 27.73 -49.13
CA LYS A 274 33.50 27.38 -50.16
C LYS A 274 33.36 25.83 -50.23
N ASN A 275 32.11 25.36 -50.23
CA ASN A 275 31.48 24.29 -51.06
C ASN A 275 31.91 22.81 -51.11
N ILE A 276 30.87 21.95 -50.94
CA ILE A 276 30.26 20.95 -51.87
C ILE A 276 31.25 19.93 -52.48
N GLY A 277 31.15 18.60 -52.27
CA GLY A 277 29.98 17.71 -52.38
C GLY A 277 30.00 17.00 -53.76
N ASN A 278 30.17 15.68 -53.80
CA ASN A 278 29.41 14.76 -54.68
C ASN A 278 29.88 13.30 -54.59
N VAL A 279 28.88 12.44 -54.77
CA VAL A 279 28.79 10.98 -54.76
C VAL A 279 29.21 10.38 -56.10
N HIS A 280 29.93 9.24 -56.12
CA HIS A 280 29.52 8.03 -56.87
C HIS A 280 30.36 6.78 -56.54
N GLU A 281 29.68 5.64 -56.67
CA GLU A 281 30.04 4.24 -56.49
C GLU A 281 31.33 3.75 -57.20
N ASP A 282 32.00 2.73 -56.64
CA ASP A 282 32.32 1.49 -57.35
C ASP A 282 32.83 0.36 -56.42
N ILE A 283 32.65 -0.87 -56.90
CA ILE A 283 32.61 -2.18 -56.23
C ILE A 283 34.01 -2.84 -56.13
N SER A 284 34.36 -3.50 -55.00
CA SER A 284 35.02 -4.84 -54.95
C SER A 284 35.47 -5.30 -53.55
N ALA A 285 35.52 -6.63 -53.41
CA ALA A 285 35.63 -7.47 -52.22
C ALA A 285 36.91 -7.35 -51.38
N GLU A 286 36.83 -7.58 -50.06
CA GLU A 286 37.35 -8.79 -49.40
C GLU A 286 37.01 -8.84 -47.90
N LYS A 287 36.98 -10.08 -47.39
CA LYS A 287 36.47 -10.54 -46.09
C LYS A 287 37.59 -10.49 -45.04
N VAL A 288 37.36 -9.84 -43.89
CA VAL A 288 38.00 -10.22 -42.61
C VAL A 288 36.99 -10.03 -41.47
N MET A 289 36.75 -11.12 -40.75
CA MET A 289 35.96 -11.18 -39.52
C MET A 289 36.74 -10.52 -38.39
N GLU A 290 36.12 -9.58 -37.68
CA GLU A 290 36.44 -9.34 -36.27
C GLU A 290 35.17 -9.00 -35.49
N LYS A 291 35.17 -9.50 -34.26
CA LYS A 291 34.07 -9.80 -33.34
C LYS A 291 33.58 -8.52 -32.63
N PRO A 292 32.26 -8.19 -32.59
CA PRO A 292 31.79 -7.15 -31.71
C PRO A 292 31.44 -7.71 -30.33
N GLU A 293 32.14 -7.14 -29.36
CA GLU A 293 31.88 -7.03 -27.94
C GLU A 293 30.37 -6.90 -27.61
N ILE A 294 29.90 -7.76 -26.70
CA ILE A 294 28.52 -7.78 -26.21
C ILE A 294 28.34 -6.57 -25.28
N ALA A 295 27.51 -5.61 -25.70
CA ALA A 295 27.01 -4.54 -24.85
C ALA A 295 26.07 -5.12 -23.76
N PRO A 296 26.03 -4.54 -22.55
CA PRO A 296 25.27 -5.08 -21.42
C PRO A 296 23.78 -5.14 -21.72
N ALA A 297 23.18 -6.29 -21.42
CA ALA A 297 21.75 -6.55 -21.55
C ALA A 297 20.95 -5.42 -20.89
N GLN A 298 20.13 -4.75 -21.71
CA GLN A 298 19.10 -3.85 -21.23
C GLN A 298 18.15 -4.63 -20.34
N GLN A 299 17.82 -4.06 -19.18
CA GLN A 299 16.67 -4.50 -18.39
C GLN A 299 15.44 -4.46 -19.30
N GLU A 300 14.84 -5.62 -19.54
CA GLU A 300 13.60 -5.71 -20.32
C GLU A 300 12.50 -4.93 -19.61
N GLU A 301 11.87 -4.01 -20.33
CA GLU A 301 10.66 -3.31 -19.89
C GLU A 301 9.55 -4.34 -19.59
N GLN A 302 9.09 -4.35 -18.34
CA GLN A 302 8.04 -5.24 -17.88
C GLN A 302 6.66 -4.83 -18.42
N ILE A 303 5.92 -5.82 -18.88
CA ILE A 303 4.50 -5.69 -19.25
C ILE A 303 3.65 -5.68 -17.95
N PRO A 304 2.63 -4.82 -17.82
CA PRO A 304 1.72 -4.82 -16.68
C PRO A 304 1.10 -6.20 -16.41
N GLY A 305 1.01 -6.59 -15.13
CA GLY A 305 0.29 -7.80 -14.70
C GLY A 305 1.11 -9.07 -14.44
N GLN A 306 2.43 -9.11 -14.65
CA GLN A 306 3.23 -10.31 -14.35
C GLN A 306 3.99 -10.21 -13.01
N ASP A 307 3.86 -11.24 -12.16
CA ASP A 307 4.67 -11.44 -10.95
C ASP A 307 5.45 -12.75 -11.14
N SER A 308 6.78 -12.70 -11.21
CA SER A 308 7.63 -13.88 -11.41
C SER A 308 8.12 -14.38 -10.05
N ILE A 309 8.28 -15.70 -9.88
CA ILE A 309 8.97 -16.30 -8.71
C ILE A 309 10.33 -15.62 -8.47
N ASP A 310 11.02 -15.23 -9.55
CA ASP A 310 12.32 -14.53 -9.50
C ASP A 310 12.26 -13.13 -8.87
N GLN A 311 11.08 -12.51 -8.75
CA GLN A 311 10.89 -11.22 -8.07
C GLN A 311 10.63 -11.38 -6.57
N HIS A 312 10.49 -12.61 -6.09
CA HIS A 312 10.19 -12.94 -4.71
C HIS A 312 11.10 -14.03 -4.10
N PRO A 313 12.44 -13.93 -4.28
CA PRO A 313 13.38 -14.89 -3.70
C PRO A 313 13.33 -14.88 -2.16
N GLU A 314 12.83 -13.82 -1.52
CA GLU A 314 12.67 -13.74 -0.07
C GLU A 314 11.68 -14.76 0.54
N TYR A 315 10.87 -15.45 -0.28
CA TYR A 315 9.86 -16.40 0.19
C TYR A 315 10.17 -17.86 -0.18
N MET A 316 11.21 -18.12 -0.98
CA MET A 316 11.63 -19.45 -1.44
C MET A 316 13.05 -19.76 -0.94
N PRO A 317 13.44 -21.04 -0.83
CA PRO A 317 14.79 -21.41 -0.39
C PRO A 317 15.88 -20.77 -1.27
N GLU A 318 16.98 -20.33 -0.65
CA GLU A 318 18.17 -19.92 -1.39
C GLU A 318 18.64 -21.08 -2.29
N PRO A 319 19.08 -20.82 -3.54
CA PRO A 319 19.52 -21.87 -4.44
C PRO A 319 20.72 -22.61 -3.83
N VAL A 320 20.46 -23.84 -3.36
CA VAL A 320 21.49 -24.74 -2.86
C VAL A 320 22.31 -25.21 -4.05
N GLN A 321 23.60 -24.85 -4.10
CA GLN A 321 24.55 -25.60 -4.92
C GLN A 321 24.55 -27.03 -4.40
N GLU A 322 24.08 -27.99 -5.21
CA GLU A 322 24.04 -29.41 -4.86
C GLU A 322 25.40 -29.88 -4.33
N PRO A 323 25.50 -30.37 -3.08
CA PRO A 323 26.61 -31.20 -2.67
C PRO A 323 26.18 -32.67 -2.80
N ASP A 324 27.05 -33.44 -3.45
CA ASP A 324 26.99 -34.90 -3.58
C ASP A 324 26.56 -35.61 -2.29
N ILE A 325 25.66 -36.58 -2.43
CA ILE A 325 25.27 -37.54 -1.38
C ILE A 325 26.43 -38.48 -1.08
N PRO A 326 26.76 -38.74 0.20
CA PRO A 326 27.11 -40.10 0.59
C PRO A 326 26.30 -40.64 1.78
N LYS A 327 26.10 -41.96 1.70
CA LYS A 327 25.25 -42.84 2.52
C LYS A 327 25.56 -42.84 4.03
N LYS A 328 24.50 -43.12 4.82
CA LYS A 328 24.54 -43.59 6.23
C LYS A 328 25.53 -44.74 6.46
N PRO A 329 26.01 -44.90 7.71
CA PRO A 329 25.69 -46.12 8.44
C PRO A 329 25.14 -45.89 9.87
N GLU A 330 24.54 -46.94 10.40
CA GLU A 330 23.79 -47.09 11.66
C GLU A 330 24.65 -47.20 12.94
N ASP A 331 23.92 -47.13 14.07
CA ASP A 331 24.19 -47.56 15.44
C ASP A 331 25.17 -46.77 16.33
N SER A 332 24.62 -46.18 17.40
CA SER A 332 24.89 -46.55 18.80
C SER A 332 24.24 -45.57 19.80
N VAL A 333 23.40 -46.10 20.71
CA VAL A 333 23.02 -45.49 22.01
C VAL A 333 24.17 -45.77 22.99
N PRO A 334 24.67 -44.81 23.81
CA PRO A 334 24.11 -44.47 25.13
C PRO A 334 24.26 -42.97 25.48
N GLY A 335 23.45 -42.35 26.34
CA GLY A 335 23.29 -42.66 27.76
C GLY A 335 22.87 -41.40 28.52
N ILE A 336 22.23 -41.67 29.66
CA ILE A 336 21.51 -40.77 30.56
C ILE A 336 22.39 -39.69 31.18
N HIS A 337 21.94 -38.43 31.17
CA HIS A 337 22.24 -37.46 32.22
C HIS A 337 20.96 -36.70 32.61
N LYS A 338 20.52 -36.98 33.84
CA LYS A 338 19.57 -36.16 34.61
C LYS A 338 20.26 -34.85 35.00
N GLU A 339 19.60 -33.73 34.75
CA GLU A 339 19.76 -32.53 35.59
C GLU A 339 18.37 -32.07 36.06
N GLU A 340 18.12 -32.32 37.34
CA GLU A 340 17.14 -31.62 38.15
C GLU A 340 17.75 -30.28 38.58
N GLN A 341 17.00 -29.18 38.42
CA GLN A 341 17.00 -28.04 39.34
C GLN A 341 15.76 -27.17 39.03
N LYS A 342 14.69 -27.31 39.84
CA LYS A 342 14.35 -26.53 41.04
C LYS A 342 13.45 -25.33 40.72
N SER A 343 12.16 -25.58 40.81
CA SER A 343 11.11 -24.62 41.17
C SER A 343 11.17 -24.32 42.66
N ASP A 344 11.02 -23.06 43.04
CA ASP A 344 10.71 -22.63 44.41
C ASP A 344 9.94 -21.27 44.35
N PRO A 345 9.19 -20.89 45.40
CA PRO A 345 7.75 -20.63 45.25
C PRO A 345 7.29 -19.20 45.60
N VAL A 346 6.00 -18.98 45.36
CA VAL A 346 5.15 -17.86 45.80
C VAL A 346 5.21 -17.69 47.34
N PRO A 347 5.24 -16.45 47.88
CA PRO A 347 4.83 -16.21 49.25
C PRO A 347 3.35 -15.84 49.32
N GLU A 348 2.61 -16.70 49.99
CA GLU A 348 1.26 -16.52 50.50
C GLU A 348 1.34 -15.61 51.74
N ASN A 349 0.62 -14.48 51.74
CA ASN A 349 0.33 -13.73 52.97
C ASN A 349 -1.17 -13.79 53.23
N ASN A 350 -1.52 -14.56 54.26
CA ASN A 350 -2.82 -14.61 54.91
C ASN A 350 -3.09 -13.29 55.64
N GLU A 351 -4.13 -12.56 55.26
CA GLU A 351 -4.82 -11.64 56.16
C GLU A 351 -6.33 -11.87 56.10
N THR A 352 -6.81 -12.48 57.17
CA THR A 352 -8.11 -12.34 57.86
C THR A 352 -9.15 -11.44 57.19
N ILE A 353 -10.29 -12.05 56.88
CA ILE A 353 -11.57 -11.42 56.55
C ILE A 353 -12.07 -10.60 57.76
N PRO A 354 -12.44 -9.32 57.59
CA PRO A 354 -13.45 -8.69 58.43
C PRO A 354 -14.75 -8.50 57.67
N GLU A 355 -15.82 -8.64 58.44
CA GLU A 355 -17.23 -8.62 58.09
C GLU A 355 -17.69 -7.49 57.16
N ALA A 356 -18.75 -7.82 56.41
CA ALA A 356 -19.49 -6.99 55.49
C ALA A 356 -19.89 -5.62 56.08
N ILE A 357 -19.31 -4.57 55.51
CA ILE A 357 -19.84 -3.21 55.59
C ILE A 357 -20.71 -3.02 54.34
N PRO A 358 -21.97 -2.54 54.43
CA PRO A 358 -22.81 -2.37 53.26
C PRO A 358 -22.12 -1.44 52.26
N GLU A 359 -21.80 -1.97 51.08
CA GLU A 359 -21.21 -1.20 49.99
C GLU A 359 -22.20 -0.08 49.64
N LYS A 360 -21.87 1.16 50.00
CA LYS A 360 -22.68 2.32 49.58
C LYS A 360 -22.36 2.59 48.12
N ALA A 361 -23.40 2.55 47.29
CA ALA A 361 -23.34 3.02 45.91
C ALA A 361 -22.94 4.49 45.87
N ILE A 362 -22.01 4.84 44.99
CA ILE A 362 -21.60 6.23 44.69
C ILE A 362 -21.98 6.56 43.24
N ILE A 363 -22.05 7.85 42.92
CA ILE A 363 -22.32 8.30 41.55
C ILE A 363 -21.06 8.07 40.71
N ARG A 364 -21.20 7.55 39.48
CA ARG A 364 -20.06 7.25 38.59
C ARG A 364 -19.18 8.47 38.33
N LYS A 365 -19.76 9.66 38.19
CA LYS A 365 -19.02 10.93 38.12
C LYS A 365 -18.11 11.13 39.35
N GLU A 366 -18.64 10.93 40.56
CA GLU A 366 -17.87 11.08 41.80
C GLU A 366 -16.75 10.04 41.88
N TYR A 367 -17.01 8.79 41.46
CA TYR A 367 -15.98 7.76 41.37
C TYR A 367 -14.85 8.19 40.42
N LEU A 368 -15.20 8.67 39.23
CA LEU A 368 -14.24 9.11 38.22
C LEU A 368 -13.37 10.28 38.71
N GLU A 369 -13.93 11.19 39.49
CA GLU A 369 -13.18 12.30 40.10
C GLU A 369 -12.14 11.83 41.13
N THR A 370 -12.24 10.60 41.65
CA THR A 370 -11.21 10.02 42.54
C THR A 370 -10.02 9.40 41.80
N LEU A 371 -10.13 9.20 40.48
CA LEU A 371 -9.11 8.51 39.69
C LEU A 371 -8.01 9.46 39.20
N THR A 372 -6.84 8.90 38.92
CA THR A 372 -5.79 9.59 38.15
C THR A 372 -6.24 9.77 36.70
N LEU A 373 -5.57 10.64 35.93
CA LEU A 373 -5.83 10.80 34.49
C LEU A 373 -5.80 9.45 33.74
N TYR A 374 -4.82 8.60 34.06
CA TYR A 374 -4.73 7.26 33.48
C TYR A 374 -5.89 6.36 33.89
N GLY A 375 -6.24 6.34 35.19
CA GLY A 375 -7.36 5.53 35.68
C GLY A 375 -8.70 5.98 35.10
N TRP A 376 -8.88 7.29 34.89
CA TRP A 376 -10.05 7.85 34.24
C TRP A 376 -10.14 7.37 32.78
N ALA A 377 -9.04 7.47 32.02
CA ALA A 377 -8.99 7.05 30.63
C ALA A 377 -9.19 5.53 30.46
N ASP A 378 -8.55 4.71 31.30
CA ASP A 378 -8.70 3.25 31.29
C ASP A 378 -10.14 2.83 31.60
N TYR A 379 -10.76 3.46 32.59
CA TYR A 379 -12.15 3.19 32.96
C TYR A 379 -13.13 3.53 31.83
N VAL A 380 -12.97 4.69 31.18
CA VAL A 380 -13.81 5.09 30.04
C VAL A 380 -13.58 4.16 28.84
N ALA A 381 -12.34 3.77 28.55
CA ALA A 381 -12.02 2.82 27.49
C ALA A 381 -12.60 1.42 27.75
N ALA A 382 -12.59 0.96 29.01
CA ALA A 382 -13.24 -0.28 29.41
C ALA A 382 -14.76 -0.21 29.23
N ALA A 383 -15.39 0.92 29.59
CA ALA A 383 -16.81 1.13 29.38
C ALA A 383 -17.20 1.14 27.90
N MET A 384 -16.40 1.74 27.02
CA MET A 384 -16.64 1.75 25.57
C MET A 384 -16.76 0.33 24.98
N ARG A 385 -16.00 -0.64 25.50
CA ARG A 385 -16.10 -2.05 25.06
C ARG A 385 -17.46 -2.69 25.39
N THR A 386 -18.18 -2.14 26.38
CA THR A 386 -19.50 -2.62 26.78
C THR A 386 -20.66 -1.98 26.01
N PHE A 387 -20.40 -0.90 25.26
CA PHE A 387 -21.42 -0.16 24.51
C PHE A 387 -21.74 -0.75 23.14
N GLY A 388 -21.32 -1.99 22.83
CA GLY A 388 -21.50 -2.60 21.51
C GLY A 388 -22.95 -2.70 21.01
N SER A 389 -23.95 -2.60 21.91
CA SER A 389 -25.37 -2.56 21.57
C SER A 389 -25.96 -1.15 21.45
N ILE A 390 -25.17 -0.11 21.73
CA ILE A 390 -25.60 1.30 21.69
C ILE A 390 -25.22 1.88 20.33
N PRO A 391 -26.18 2.43 19.56
CA PRO A 391 -25.87 3.00 18.25
C PRO A 391 -24.98 4.24 18.39
N PHE A 392 -24.06 4.42 17.46
CA PHE A 392 -23.12 5.55 17.46
C PHE A 392 -23.82 6.92 17.50
N SER A 393 -25.02 7.03 16.91
CA SER A 393 -25.84 8.25 16.99
C SER A 393 -26.13 8.66 18.44
N ARG A 394 -26.43 7.70 19.31
CA ARG A 394 -26.72 7.93 20.73
C ARG A 394 -25.46 8.26 21.53
N LEU A 395 -24.31 7.69 21.16
CA LEU A 395 -23.01 8.02 21.78
C LEU A 395 -22.56 9.46 21.47
N ARG A 396 -23.11 10.12 20.44
CA ARG A 396 -22.84 11.54 20.13
C ARG A 396 -23.72 12.50 20.92
N GLU A 397 -24.73 12.02 21.62
CA GLU A 397 -25.66 12.86 22.38
C GLU A 397 -25.09 13.17 23.77
N ILE A 398 -25.10 14.44 24.18
CA ILE A 398 -24.65 14.86 25.52
C ILE A 398 -25.50 14.18 26.61
N SER A 399 -26.81 14.06 26.38
CA SER A 399 -27.77 13.42 27.29
C SER A 399 -27.38 11.99 27.65
N PHE A 400 -26.84 11.22 26.71
CA PHE A 400 -26.37 9.86 26.98
C PHE A 400 -25.23 9.84 27.99
N TRP A 401 -24.26 10.75 27.84
CA TRP A 401 -23.11 10.83 28.74
C TRP A 401 -23.50 11.38 30.12
N GLU A 402 -24.44 12.31 30.19
CA GLU A 402 -25.00 12.77 31.47
C GLU A 402 -25.70 11.62 32.20
N GLU A 403 -26.54 10.83 31.51
CA GLU A 403 -27.22 9.66 32.06
C GLU A 403 -26.20 8.61 32.55
N TRP A 404 -25.20 8.30 31.73
CA TRP A 404 -24.16 7.35 32.08
C TRP A 404 -23.31 7.83 33.26
N LEU A 405 -22.92 9.10 33.33
CA LEU A 405 -22.15 9.63 34.46
C LEU A 405 -22.95 9.70 35.77
N CYS A 406 -24.27 9.85 35.70
CA CYS A 406 -25.14 9.84 36.88
C CYS A 406 -25.46 8.44 37.41
N GLY A 407 -25.16 7.38 36.66
CA GLY A 407 -25.42 6.01 37.10
C GLY A 407 -24.61 5.59 38.33
N LYS A 408 -25.19 4.70 39.14
CA LYS A 408 -24.57 4.21 40.38
C LYS A 408 -23.47 3.18 40.12
N VAL A 409 -22.39 3.26 40.90
CA VAL A 409 -21.28 2.29 40.89
C VAL A 409 -20.85 1.90 42.30
N ASP A 410 -20.23 0.73 42.43
CA ASP A 410 -19.53 0.32 43.65
C ASP A 410 -18.21 1.09 43.84
N LYS A 411 -17.50 0.87 44.95
CA LYS A 411 -16.20 1.50 45.23
C LYS A 411 -15.08 1.09 44.25
N LYS A 412 -15.32 0.09 43.40
CA LYS A 412 -14.40 -0.37 42.34
C LYS A 412 -14.87 0.09 40.95
N GLY A 413 -15.87 0.98 40.88
CA GLY A 413 -16.41 1.50 39.63
C GLY A 413 -17.28 0.52 38.86
N ARG A 414 -17.65 -0.64 39.41
CA ARG A 414 -18.52 -1.59 38.70
C ARG A 414 -19.98 -1.11 38.78
N PRO A 415 -20.80 -1.34 37.73
CA PRO A 415 -22.21 -0.97 37.76
C PRO A 415 -22.91 -1.53 38.99
N TRP A 416 -23.60 -0.66 39.73
CA TRP A 416 -24.36 -1.07 40.90
C TRP A 416 -25.64 -1.79 40.47
N ILE A 417 -25.84 -3.01 40.95
CA ILE A 417 -27.07 -3.78 40.78
C ILE A 417 -27.76 -3.78 42.14
N GLU A 418 -28.95 -3.18 42.24
CA GLU A 418 -29.72 -3.09 43.49
C GLU A 418 -30.24 -4.44 43.98
#